data_AF-A0A7C6ELD8-F1
#
_entry.id   AF-A0A7C6ELD8-F1
#
_cell.length_a   1.000
_cell.length_b   1.000
_cell.length_c   1.000
_cell.angle_alpha   90.00
_cell.angle_beta   90.00
_cell.angle_gamma   90.00
#
_symmetry.space_group_name_H-M   'P 1'
#
loop_
_entity.id
_entity.type
_entity.pdbx_description
1 polymer ?
#
loop_
_entity_poly.entity_id
_entity_poly.type
_entity_poly.pdbx_seq_one_letter_code
_entity_poly.pdbx_strand_id
1 'polypeptide(L)'
;MASSIKVKFLSYEQIAQSALEILHKYGFESRLPIPIEYIIDNILKLNIIPFPNLFRDFEINAFVSSDLKNIYVDEYLYTNLERQYRFTLAHEFGHMTLHKYIYANINIKTLEDWRQFISTVDTDQYRNLEIQANSFAGLLLVLQSLLESAFKE
;
A
#
# COMPACT_ATOMS: atom_id res chain seq x y z
N MET A 1 23.40 -2.06 -12.95
CA MET A 1 22.54 -3.17 -13.38
C MET A 1 21.17 -2.92 -12.80
N ALA A 2 20.12 -3.03 -13.61
CA ALA A 2 18.75 -2.84 -13.14
C ALA A 2 18.43 -3.80 -12.00
N SER A 3 17.70 -3.35 -10.97
CA SER A 3 17.17 -4.25 -9.94
C SER A 3 16.21 -5.22 -10.62
N SER A 4 16.61 -6.49 -10.74
CA SER A 4 15.84 -7.53 -11.41
C SER A 4 14.72 -8.02 -10.49
N ILE A 5 13.67 -7.21 -10.35
CA ILE A 5 12.42 -7.69 -9.77
C ILE A 5 11.58 -8.35 -10.85
N LYS A 6 10.77 -9.34 -10.44
CA LYS A 6 9.75 -9.93 -11.29
C LYS A 6 8.41 -9.88 -10.56
N VAL A 7 7.56 -8.97 -10.99
CA VAL A 7 6.21 -8.80 -10.46
C VAL A 7 5.32 -9.87 -11.07
N LYS A 8 4.69 -10.66 -10.20
CA LYS A 8 3.67 -11.61 -10.61
C LYS A 8 2.46 -10.83 -11.10
N PHE A 9 1.94 -11.18 -12.28
CA PHE A 9 0.66 -10.67 -12.73
C PHE A 9 -0.46 -11.26 -11.86
N LEU A 10 -1.30 -10.39 -11.30
CA LEU A 10 -2.55 -10.75 -10.65
C LEU A 10 -3.71 -10.14 -11.42
N SER A 11 -4.76 -10.94 -11.65
CA SER A 11 -6.02 -10.41 -12.18
C SER A 11 -6.71 -9.53 -11.14
N TYR A 12 -7.64 -8.69 -11.59
CA TYR A 12 -8.41 -7.83 -10.69
C TYR A 12 -9.19 -8.65 -9.64
N GLU A 13 -9.74 -9.79 -10.04
CA GLU A 13 -10.45 -10.73 -9.15
C GLU A 13 -9.51 -11.33 -8.10
N GLN A 14 -8.27 -11.66 -8.46
CA GLN A 14 -7.27 -12.16 -7.51
C GLN A 14 -6.88 -11.10 -6.47
N ILE A 15 -6.80 -9.84 -6.89
CA ILE A 15 -6.55 -8.71 -5.99
C ILE A 15 -7.75 -8.48 -5.07
N ALA A 16 -8.97 -8.53 -5.61
CA ALA A 16 -10.21 -8.40 -4.84
C ALA A 16 -10.35 -9.50 -3.79
N GLN A 17 -10.06 -10.74 -4.17
CA GLN A 17 -10.05 -11.87 -3.26
C GLN A 17 -9.02 -11.67 -2.13
N SER A 18 -7.82 -11.19 -2.46
CA SER A 18 -6.78 -10.90 -1.46
C SER A 18 -7.21 -9.82 -0.48
N ALA A 19 -7.87 -8.75 -0.96
CA ALA A 19 -8.39 -7.69 -0.09
C ALA A 19 -9.51 -8.23 0.83
N LEU A 20 -10.45 -9.01 0.29
CA LEU A 20 -11.54 -9.61 1.05
C LEU A 20 -11.02 -10.56 2.15
N GLU A 21 -10.03 -11.40 1.83
CA GLU A 21 -9.40 -12.31 2.79
C GLU A 21 -8.76 -11.55 3.96
N ILE A 22 -8.12 -10.42 3.69
CA ILE A 22 -7.56 -9.55 4.73
C ILE A 22 -8.65 -8.97 5.63
N LEU A 23 -9.75 -8.49 5.04
CA LEU A 23 -10.87 -7.94 5.80
C LEU A 23 -11.54 -9.00 6.67
N HIS A 24 -11.79 -10.19 6.12
CA HIS A 24 -12.31 -11.34 6.86
C HIS A 24 -11.39 -11.75 8.00
N LYS A 25 -10.08 -11.83 7.73
CA LYS A 25 -9.07 -12.21 8.73
C LYS A 25 -9.07 -11.30 9.95
N TYR A 26 -9.36 -10.02 9.76
CA TYR A 26 -9.36 -9.02 10.83
C TYR A 26 -10.77 -8.58 11.28
N GLY A 27 -11.83 -9.14 10.70
CA GLY A 27 -13.22 -8.89 11.09
C GLY A 27 -13.76 -7.50 10.68
N PHE A 28 -13.38 -7.01 9.49
CA PHE A 28 -13.78 -5.69 8.97
C PHE A 28 -14.61 -5.76 7.69
N GLU A 29 -15.02 -6.94 7.24
CA GLU A 29 -15.74 -7.17 5.97
C GLU A 29 -17.16 -6.57 5.91
N SER A 30 -17.72 -6.19 7.06
CA SER A 30 -19.08 -5.66 7.20
C SER A 30 -19.12 -4.24 7.78
N ARG A 31 -17.96 -3.56 7.86
CA ARG A 31 -17.85 -2.24 8.49
C ARG A 31 -17.35 -1.20 7.49
N LEU A 32 -18.01 -0.05 7.47
CA LEU A 32 -17.47 1.19 6.88
C LEU A 32 -17.45 2.31 7.93
N PRO A 33 -16.46 3.22 7.87
CA PRO A 33 -15.24 3.11 7.08
C PRO A 33 -14.31 1.97 7.56
N ILE A 34 -13.52 1.39 6.64
CA ILE A 34 -12.45 0.45 6.99
C ILE A 34 -11.35 1.21 7.78
N PRO A 35 -11.02 0.78 9.01
CA PRO A 35 -10.08 1.51 9.87
C PRO A 35 -8.63 1.12 9.55
N ILE A 36 -8.16 1.48 8.34
CA ILE A 36 -6.87 1.05 7.80
C ILE A 36 -5.67 1.39 8.71
N GLU A 37 -5.65 2.58 9.30
CA GLU A 37 -4.60 2.99 10.23
C GLU A 37 -4.57 2.08 11.46
N TYR A 38 -5.74 1.79 12.05
CA TYR A 38 -5.84 0.86 13.19
C TYR A 38 -5.40 -0.57 12.82
N ILE A 39 -5.72 -1.03 11.61
CA ILE A 39 -5.27 -2.34 11.12
C ILE A 39 -3.73 -2.35 11.06
N ILE A 40 -3.11 -1.32 10.50
CA ILE A 40 -1.66 -1.21 10.33
C ILE A 40 -0.96 -1.05 11.68
N ASP A 41 -1.36 -0.07 12.49
CA ASP A 41 -0.70 0.27 13.76
C ASP A 41 -1.04 -0.74 14.87
N ASN A 42 -2.33 -0.97 15.12
CA ASN A 42 -2.74 -1.70 16.32
C ASN A 42 -2.82 -3.22 16.13
N ILE A 43 -3.17 -3.71 14.93
CA ILE A 43 -3.27 -5.15 14.65
C ILE A 43 -1.94 -5.70 14.11
N LEU A 44 -1.39 -5.08 13.07
CA LEU A 44 -0.15 -5.54 12.44
C LEU A 44 1.12 -5.09 13.17
N LYS A 45 1.01 -4.13 14.11
CA LYS A 45 2.13 -3.58 14.89
C LYS A 45 3.21 -2.97 14.00
N LEU A 46 2.79 -2.29 12.93
CA LEU A 46 3.66 -1.55 12.02
C LEU A 46 3.73 -0.09 12.46
N ASN A 47 4.92 0.50 12.36
CA ASN A 47 5.10 1.92 12.67
C ASN A 47 4.66 2.75 11.46
N ILE A 48 3.83 3.76 11.69
CA ILE A 48 3.54 4.80 10.71
C ILE A 48 4.36 6.03 11.11
N ILE A 49 5.31 6.42 10.27
CA ILE A 49 6.31 7.45 10.58
C ILE A 49 6.09 8.64 9.64
N PRO A 50 5.58 9.78 10.14
CA PRO A 50 5.54 11.01 9.37
C PRO A 50 6.96 11.46 8.98
N PHE A 51 7.16 11.77 7.70
CA PHE A 51 8.43 12.22 7.14
C PHE A 51 8.22 13.60 6.51
N PRO A 52 8.88 14.66 7.01
CA PRO A 52 8.70 16.00 6.49
C PRO A 52 9.13 16.13 5.03
N ASN A 53 8.28 16.75 4.20
CA ASN A 53 8.55 17.11 2.80
C ASN A 53 8.89 15.93 1.88
N LEU A 54 8.43 14.73 2.22
CA LEU A 54 8.66 13.53 1.42
C LEU A 54 8.16 13.72 -0.02
N PHE A 55 6.95 14.28 -0.18
CA PHE A 55 6.41 14.53 -1.52
C PHE A 55 7.15 15.65 -2.24
N ARG A 56 7.48 16.73 -1.54
CA ARG A 56 8.15 17.89 -2.17
C ARG A 56 9.56 17.52 -2.66
N ASP A 57 10.30 16.75 -1.89
CA ASP A 57 11.71 16.51 -2.13
C ASP A 57 11.95 15.22 -2.96
N PHE A 58 10.98 14.29 -2.96
CA PHE A 58 11.12 12.97 -3.61
C PHE A 58 9.92 12.55 -4.48
N GLU A 59 8.88 13.38 -4.59
CA GLU A 59 7.67 13.14 -5.39
C GLU A 59 6.90 11.87 -5.00
N ILE A 60 7.00 11.44 -3.73
CA ILE A 60 6.26 10.30 -3.18
C ILE A 60 5.46 10.64 -1.94
N ASN A 61 4.32 9.97 -1.80
CA ASN A 61 3.42 10.15 -0.67
C ASN A 61 3.79 9.25 0.52
N ALA A 62 4.34 8.07 0.24
CA ALA A 62 4.79 7.12 1.25
C ALA A 62 5.73 6.08 0.65
N PHE A 63 6.37 5.30 1.52
CA PHE A 63 7.02 4.04 1.16
C PHE A 63 7.15 3.11 2.37
N VAL A 64 7.17 1.80 2.11
CA VAL A 64 7.42 0.75 3.11
C VAL A 64 8.90 0.37 3.18
N SER A 65 9.43 0.16 4.40
CA SER A 65 10.77 -0.39 4.61
C SER A 65 10.86 -1.88 4.26
N SER A 66 12.00 -2.36 3.77
CA SER A 66 12.17 -3.77 3.35
C SER A 66 12.03 -4.81 4.47
N ASP A 67 12.21 -4.42 5.73
CA ASP A 67 11.92 -5.28 6.87
C ASP A 67 10.40 -5.37 7.18
N LEU A 68 9.58 -4.62 6.43
CA LEU A 68 8.14 -4.58 6.52
C LEU A 68 7.64 -4.16 7.90
N LYS A 69 8.38 -3.30 8.59
CA LYS A 69 8.03 -2.80 9.94
C LYS A 69 7.60 -1.35 9.96
N ASN A 70 7.97 -0.56 8.95
CA ASN A 70 7.73 0.88 8.94
C ASN A 70 7.09 1.30 7.62
N ILE A 71 6.12 2.20 7.72
CA ILE A 71 5.56 2.95 6.61
C ILE A 71 5.91 4.41 6.85
N TYR A 72 6.77 4.96 6.00
CA TYR A 72 7.08 6.39 6.02
C TYR A 72 6.05 7.10 5.16
N VAL A 73 5.44 8.16 5.69
CA VAL A 73 4.37 8.90 5.01
C VAL A 73 4.70 10.38 5.02
N ASP A 74 4.42 11.09 3.94
CA ASP A 74 4.58 12.55 3.91
C ASP A 74 3.81 13.21 5.07
N GLU A 75 4.49 14.08 5.82
CA GLU A 75 3.93 14.70 7.02
C GLU A 75 2.71 15.60 6.72
N TYR A 76 2.73 16.33 5.59
CA TYR A 76 1.61 17.19 5.22
C TYR A 76 0.39 16.34 4.85
N LEU A 77 0.60 15.25 4.12
CA LEU A 77 -0.42 14.25 3.82
C LEU A 77 -1.02 13.66 5.11
N TYR A 78 -0.16 13.21 6.01
CA TYR A 78 -0.53 12.61 7.31
C TYR A 78 -1.40 13.55 8.15
N THR A 79 -1.04 14.84 8.22
CA THR A 79 -1.68 15.80 9.13
C THR A 79 -2.88 16.53 8.54
N ASN A 80 -2.94 16.74 7.21
CA ASN A 80 -3.92 17.65 6.60
C ASN A 80 -4.88 16.98 5.62
N LEU A 81 -4.58 15.76 5.14
CA LEU A 81 -5.29 15.16 4.00
C LEU A 81 -5.78 13.74 4.32
N GLU A 82 -6.69 13.62 5.29
CA GLU A 82 -7.15 12.33 5.83
C GLU A 82 -7.56 11.30 4.76
N ARG A 83 -8.33 11.70 3.74
CA ARG A 83 -8.79 10.76 2.71
C ARG A 83 -7.64 10.24 1.86
N GLN A 84 -6.74 11.12 1.44
CA GLN A 84 -5.57 10.74 0.65
C GLN A 84 -4.61 9.91 1.51
N TYR A 85 -4.40 10.29 2.77
CA TYR A 85 -3.61 9.54 3.73
C TYR A 85 -4.11 8.10 3.90
N ARG A 86 -5.42 7.90 4.11
CA ARG A 86 -6.01 6.56 4.25
C ARG A 86 -5.85 5.72 2.99
N PHE A 87 -5.97 6.34 1.80
CA PHE A 87 -5.70 5.65 0.55
C PHE A 87 -4.23 5.27 0.40
N THR A 88 -3.31 6.18 0.72
CA THR A 88 -1.87 5.93 0.72
C THR A 88 -1.50 4.80 1.67
N LEU A 89 -2.06 4.74 2.88
CA LEU A 89 -1.85 3.60 3.78
C LEU A 89 -2.35 2.28 3.19
N ALA A 90 -3.54 2.28 2.58
CA ALA A 90 -4.09 1.09 1.94
C ALA A 90 -3.24 0.64 0.73
N HIS A 91 -2.66 1.59 0.00
CA HIS A 91 -1.73 1.34 -1.10
C HIS A 91 -0.44 0.67 -0.62
N GLU A 92 0.22 1.26 0.39
CA GLU A 92 1.41 0.67 1.01
C GLU A 92 1.11 -0.73 1.59
N PHE A 93 -0.06 -0.91 2.21
CA PHE A 93 -0.48 -2.22 2.68
C PHE A 93 -0.70 -3.22 1.54
N GLY A 94 -1.12 -2.75 0.36
CA GLY A 94 -1.16 -3.54 -0.87
C GLY A 94 0.22 -4.03 -1.30
N HIS A 95 1.26 -3.20 -1.22
CA HIS A 95 2.63 -3.67 -1.42
C HIS A 95 3.05 -4.76 -0.44
N MET A 96 2.74 -4.58 0.84
CA MET A 96 3.06 -5.56 1.88
C MET A 96 2.32 -6.89 1.68
N THR A 97 1.08 -6.83 1.20
CA THR A 97 0.22 -8.00 1.03
C THR A 97 0.56 -8.76 -0.26
N LEU A 98 0.63 -8.06 -1.39
CA LEU A 98 0.78 -8.66 -2.72
C LEU A 98 2.25 -8.87 -3.12
N HIS A 99 3.14 -7.99 -2.64
CA HIS A 99 4.52 -7.88 -3.12
C HIS A 99 5.55 -8.13 -2.02
N LYS A 100 5.16 -8.77 -0.91
CA LYS A 100 6.02 -9.06 0.25
C LYS A 100 7.42 -9.57 -0.10
N TYR A 101 7.48 -10.53 -1.03
CA TYR A 101 8.73 -11.16 -1.45
C TYR A 101 9.65 -10.19 -2.22
N ILE A 102 9.10 -9.20 -2.91
CA ILE A 102 9.89 -8.18 -3.60
C ILE A 102 10.54 -7.27 -2.57
N TYR A 103 9.74 -6.73 -1.64
CA TYR A 103 10.24 -5.85 -0.58
C TYR A 103 11.28 -6.51 0.31
N ALA A 104 11.13 -7.79 0.62
CA ALA A 104 12.13 -8.54 1.40
C ALA A 104 13.49 -8.67 0.69
N ASN A 105 13.55 -8.53 -0.64
CA ASN A 105 14.76 -8.76 -1.44
C ASN A 105 15.45 -7.46 -1.94
N ILE A 106 14.75 -6.31 -1.95
CA ILE A 106 15.29 -5.04 -2.46
C ILE A 106 16.05 -4.22 -1.40
N ASN A 107 16.01 -4.63 -0.11
CA ASN A 107 16.80 -4.08 0.99
C ASN A 107 16.73 -2.53 1.16
N ILE A 108 15.57 -1.93 0.97
CA ILE A 108 15.27 -0.53 1.24
C ILE A 108 15.25 -0.28 2.76
N LYS A 109 16.23 0.48 3.26
CA LYS A 109 16.31 0.91 4.67
C LYS A 109 16.22 2.42 4.82
N THR A 110 16.59 3.14 3.77
CA THR A 110 16.67 4.59 3.72
C THR A 110 15.97 5.13 2.47
N LEU A 111 15.74 6.44 2.46
CA LEU A 111 15.25 7.13 1.26
C LEU A 111 16.19 6.99 0.07
N GLU A 112 17.50 6.99 0.30
CA GLU A 112 18.47 6.85 -0.78
C GLU A 112 18.40 5.45 -1.41
N ASP A 113 18.21 4.41 -0.60
CA ASP A 113 17.98 3.04 -1.10
C ASP A 113 16.72 2.98 -1.96
N TRP A 114 15.64 3.67 -1.53
CA TRP A 114 14.40 3.74 -2.29
C TRP A 114 14.61 4.46 -3.63
N ARG A 115 15.28 5.62 -3.64
CA ARG A 115 15.61 6.36 -4.88
C ARG A 115 16.45 5.52 -5.83
N GLN A 116 17.46 4.84 -5.30
CA GLN A 116 18.31 3.96 -6.08
C GLN A 116 17.49 2.82 -6.69
N PHE A 117 16.62 2.19 -5.90
CA PHE A 117 15.70 1.16 -6.40
C PHE A 117 14.85 1.68 -7.57
N ILE A 118 14.19 2.84 -7.42
CA ILE A 118 13.35 3.43 -8.47
C ILE A 118 14.14 3.82 -9.72
N SER A 119 15.37 4.33 -9.56
CA SER A 119 16.22 4.68 -10.70
C SER A 119 16.71 3.47 -11.51
N THR A 120 16.64 2.27 -10.93
CA THR A 120 17.21 1.05 -11.52
C THR A 120 16.17 -0.03 -11.82
N VAL A 121 14.96 0.06 -11.29
CA VAL A 121 13.91 -0.92 -11.55
C VAL A 121 13.40 -0.80 -12.99
N ASP A 122 13.05 -1.93 -13.59
CA ASP A 122 12.37 -1.94 -14.89
C ASP A 122 11.03 -1.22 -14.80
N THR A 123 10.77 -0.29 -15.73
CA THR A 123 9.59 0.59 -15.71
C THR A 123 8.28 -0.19 -15.79
N ASP A 124 8.22 -1.27 -16.57
CA ASP A 124 7.01 -2.09 -16.68
C ASP A 124 6.78 -2.92 -15.43
N GLN A 125 7.85 -3.47 -14.83
CA GLN A 125 7.75 -4.13 -13.53
C GLN A 125 7.26 -3.16 -12.44
N TYR A 126 7.86 -1.98 -12.36
CA TYR A 126 7.44 -0.97 -11.39
C TYR A 126 5.99 -0.54 -11.59
N ARG A 127 5.60 -0.26 -12.84
CA ARG A 127 4.20 0.07 -13.18
C ARG A 127 3.23 -1.03 -12.76
N ASN A 128 3.58 -2.30 -12.95
CA ASN A 128 2.73 -3.42 -12.53
C ASN A 128 2.60 -3.51 -10.99
N LEU A 129 3.67 -3.20 -10.25
CA LEU A 129 3.66 -3.16 -8.79
C LEU A 129 2.70 -2.07 -8.27
N GLU A 130 2.80 -0.86 -8.84
CA GLU A 130 1.96 0.30 -8.52
C GLU A 130 0.48 0.08 -8.88
N ILE A 131 0.18 -0.43 -10.08
CA ILE A 131 -1.21 -0.68 -10.52
C ILE A 131 -1.91 -1.69 -9.61
N GLN A 132 -1.22 -2.76 -9.23
CA GLN A 132 -1.78 -3.79 -8.36
C GLN A 132 -2.01 -3.27 -6.94
N ALA A 133 -1.08 -2.48 -6.40
CA ALA A 133 -1.23 -1.85 -5.08
C ALA A 133 -2.37 -0.82 -5.05
N ASN A 134 -2.51 0.01 -6.10
CA ASN A 134 -3.64 0.93 -6.25
C ASN A 134 -4.99 0.21 -6.34
N SER A 135 -5.05 -0.88 -7.13
CA SER A 135 -6.27 -1.70 -7.23
C SER A 135 -6.63 -2.30 -5.87
N PHE A 136 -5.65 -2.84 -5.16
CA PHE A 136 -5.83 -3.37 -3.81
C PHE A 136 -6.37 -2.31 -2.85
N ALA A 137 -5.81 -1.10 -2.85
CA ALA A 137 -6.24 -0.01 -1.97
C ALA A 137 -7.73 0.33 -2.15
N GLY A 138 -8.18 0.46 -3.41
CA GLY A 138 -9.58 0.71 -3.73
C GLY A 138 -10.49 -0.42 -3.26
N LEU A 139 -10.14 -1.67 -3.59
CA LEU A 139 -10.90 -2.87 -3.23
C LEU A 139 -10.94 -3.13 -1.72
N LEU A 140 -9.89 -2.77 -1.00
CA LEU A 140 -9.81 -2.89 0.46
C LEU A 140 -10.67 -1.84 1.15
N LEU A 141 -10.62 -0.58 0.70
CA LEU A 141 -11.34 0.52 1.35
C LEU A 141 -12.82 0.58 0.99
N VAL A 142 -13.20 0.04 -0.17
CA VAL A 142 -14.56 0.01 -0.69
C VAL A 142 -14.89 -1.42 -1.13
N LEU A 143 -15.47 -2.19 -0.22
CA LEU A 143 -15.95 -3.54 -0.52
C LEU A 143 -17.01 -3.51 -1.62
N GLN A 144 -16.83 -4.35 -2.64
CA GLN A 144 -17.78 -4.47 -3.75
C GLN A 144 -19.21 -4.77 -3.28
N SER A 145 -19.37 -5.69 -2.32
CA SER A 145 -20.69 -6.05 -1.77
C SER A 145 -21.41 -4.87 -1.14
N LEU A 146 -20.70 -4.03 -0.37
CA LEU A 146 -21.26 -2.84 0.26
C LEU A 146 -21.58 -1.75 -0.76
N LEU A 147 -20.73 -1.60 -1.78
CA LEU A 147 -20.98 -0.66 -2.88
C LEU A 147 -22.22 -1.07 -3.68
N GLU A 148 -22.33 -2.34 -4.06
CA GLU A 148 -23.49 -2.87 -4.79
C GLU A 148 -24.78 -2.68 -4.01
N SER A 149 -24.78 -2.91 -2.70
CA SER A 149 -25.94 -2.66 -1.83
C SER A 149 -26.37 -1.20 -1.86
N ALA A 150 -25.43 -0.25 -1.91
CA ALA A 150 -25.74 1.18 -1.95
C ALA A 150 -26.36 1.65 -3.28
N PHE A 151 -26.21 0.89 -4.37
CA PHE A 151 -26.80 1.20 -5.69
C PHE A 151 -28.08 0.42 -6.00
N LYS A 152 -28.55 -0.44 -5.09
CA LYS A 152 -29.81 -1.21 -5.24
C LYS A 152 -31.01 -0.49 -4.59
N GLU A 153 -30.84 0.76 -4.15
CA GLU A 153 -31.91 1.69 -3.76
C GLU A 153 -32.46 2.45 -4.98
#